data_AF-N4TT08-F1
#
_entry.id   AF-N4TT08-F1
#
_cell.length_a   1.000
_cell.length_b   1.000
_cell.length_c   1.000
_cell.angle_alpha   90.00
_cell.angle_beta   90.00
_cell.angle_gamma   90.00
#
_symmetry.space_group_name_H-M   'P 1'
#
loop_
_entity.id
_entity.type
_entity.pdbx_description
1 polymer ?
#
loop_
_entity_poly.entity_id
_entity_poly.type
_entity_poly.pdbx_seq_one_letter_code
_entity_poly.pdbx_strand_id
1 'polypeptide(L)'
;MRLVETDRCFCTMTGSTAVEFLKKHGKEALQARETEILQHILEKHASNTIIVVATRTTDIPACRGLLQRFSEAHPVIHILRYQDQVAQHLQGRISRQDVQRMYDVAVPHYRSLANYEFFVSGTSPNYLTSRTISVPSFLSLKGVERDFLGFLRFIHGQQRHTGFLLPPEDTELSRILVVPFPPQGDSLHLEQVHGVHAIQLRLSFPSTLNTDWSALLNHISCISASVRFCSFGSVIAHSIAPSVHNAAFAALGLSHRYGVTESNVLNEALTVMHASDFGGLACANPYKQMMISLLDEISDHARAINAVNTVYPRRTPSRDEPLLCGENTDWIGIVSCIKRSLSPINTVTLKTSALVIGAGGVARAAIYGLLHLGVTTIFIYNRTVGKAEILARHFNHIAERLGEKLRSTDRMRPTEERHCRFTIIRSLNNAYTFDNEVCPPSIIINALPDGEKEPVSSTLDLPLSWFSRPTGGVYIETAYKIHNSVLQKRLCSIELGNWVYVAGKELFVEQGLPQIELWTGMLAPRRIMREAVGLDT
;
A
#
# COMPACT_ATOMS: atom_id res chain seq x y z
N MET A 1 16.46 -12.38 6.99
CA MET A 1 17.01 -13.10 5.82
C MET A 1 18.43 -12.67 5.57
N ARG A 2 19.32 -13.64 5.39
CA ARG A 2 20.71 -13.43 4.97
C ARG A 2 20.81 -13.57 3.45
N LEU A 3 21.69 -12.83 2.79
CA LEU A 3 22.02 -13.01 1.37
C LEU A 3 23.38 -13.70 1.27
N VAL A 4 23.44 -14.78 0.49
CA VAL A 4 24.66 -15.53 0.22
C VAL A 4 24.82 -15.68 -1.30
N GLU A 5 25.97 -15.31 -1.82
CA GLU A 5 26.28 -15.41 -3.25
C GLU A 5 27.36 -16.46 -3.45
N THR A 6 27.16 -17.39 -4.39
CA THR A 6 28.11 -18.49 -4.61
C THR A 6 29.50 -17.98 -5.02
N ASP A 7 29.57 -16.97 -5.90
CA ASP A 7 30.84 -16.37 -6.31
C ASP A 7 31.58 -15.70 -5.13
N ARG A 8 30.86 -15.03 -4.23
CA ARG A 8 31.48 -14.39 -3.06
C ARG A 8 31.98 -15.43 -2.05
N CYS A 9 31.21 -16.50 -1.84
CA CYS A 9 31.64 -17.64 -1.04
C CYS A 9 32.88 -18.31 -1.65
N PHE A 10 32.93 -18.44 -2.98
CA PHE A 10 34.09 -18.98 -3.68
C PHE A 10 35.36 -18.16 -3.40
N CYS A 11 35.29 -16.84 -3.57
CA CYS A 11 36.42 -15.96 -3.27
C CYS A 11 36.85 -16.06 -1.80
N THR A 12 35.89 -16.14 -0.88
CA THR A 12 36.16 -16.19 0.56
C THR A 12 36.81 -17.52 0.98
N MET A 13 36.35 -18.64 0.43
CA MET A 13 36.83 -19.98 0.80
C MET A 13 38.14 -20.36 0.11
N THR A 14 38.40 -19.85 -1.09
CA THR A 14 39.61 -20.17 -1.87
C THR A 14 40.69 -19.10 -1.79
N GLY A 15 40.36 -17.90 -1.32
CA GLY A 15 41.26 -16.75 -1.29
C GLY A 15 41.59 -16.16 -2.67
N SER A 16 40.89 -16.58 -3.73
CA SER A 16 41.11 -16.13 -5.11
C SER A 16 39.81 -16.10 -5.90
N THR A 17 39.77 -15.32 -6.99
CA THR A 17 38.61 -15.33 -7.88
C THR A 17 38.54 -16.62 -8.70
N ALA A 18 37.35 -17.00 -9.19
CA ALA A 18 37.19 -18.18 -10.04
C ALA A 18 38.08 -18.14 -11.30
N VAL A 19 38.36 -16.94 -11.84
CA VAL A 19 39.23 -16.75 -13.01
C VAL A 19 40.70 -17.02 -12.67
N GLU A 20 41.17 -16.54 -11.52
CA GLU A 20 42.54 -16.80 -11.05
C GLU A 20 42.73 -18.27 -10.68
N PHE A 21 41.74 -18.85 -10.00
CA PHE A 21 41.74 -20.26 -9.64
C PHE A 21 41.79 -21.16 -10.88
N LEU A 22 41.01 -20.82 -11.92
CA LEU A 22 41.03 -21.51 -13.21
C LEU A 22 42.42 -21.51 -13.84
N LYS A 23 43.09 -20.35 -13.87
CA LYS A 23 44.43 -20.21 -14.45
C LYS A 23 45.48 -21.03 -13.70
N LYS A 24 45.34 -21.12 -12.38
CA LYS A 24 46.33 -21.77 -11.50
C LYS A 24 46.13 -23.29 -11.38
N HIS A 25 44.87 -23.75 -11.34
CA HIS A 25 44.54 -25.12 -10.98
C HIS A 25 43.80 -25.90 -12.08
N GLY A 26 43.42 -25.24 -13.17
CA GLY A 26 42.71 -25.86 -14.28
C GLY A 26 41.21 -26.02 -14.07
N LYS A 27 40.53 -26.46 -15.13
CA LYS A 27 39.05 -26.51 -15.22
C LYS A 27 38.44 -27.57 -14.29
N GLU A 28 39.02 -28.76 -14.24
CA GLU A 28 38.51 -29.86 -13.41
C GLU A 28 38.54 -29.52 -11.92
N ALA A 29 39.66 -28.96 -11.44
CA ALA A 29 39.79 -28.51 -10.06
C ALA A 29 38.79 -27.40 -9.70
N LEU A 30 38.55 -26.45 -10.62
CA LEU A 30 37.53 -25.41 -10.43
C LEU A 30 36.14 -26.02 -10.30
N GLN A 31 35.78 -26.98 -11.15
CA GLN A 31 34.46 -27.63 -11.12
C GLN A 31 34.24 -28.43 -9.84
N ALA A 32 35.26 -29.18 -9.40
CA ALA A 32 35.20 -29.91 -8.13
C ALA A 32 35.01 -28.95 -6.95
N ARG A 33 35.76 -27.85 -6.92
CA ARG A 33 35.69 -26.86 -5.84
C ARG A 33 34.36 -26.10 -5.82
N GLU A 34 33.82 -25.73 -6.99
CA GLU A 34 32.47 -25.17 -7.13
C GLU A 34 31.41 -26.09 -6.54
N THR A 35 31.50 -27.39 -6.84
CA THR A 35 30.54 -28.40 -6.38
C THR A 35 30.58 -28.52 -4.86
N GLU A 36 31.77 -28.59 -4.26
CA GLU A 36 31.96 -28.64 -2.81
C GLU A 36 31.39 -27.40 -2.12
N ILE A 37 31.68 -26.21 -2.66
CA ILE A 37 31.20 -24.94 -2.10
C ILE A 37 29.68 -24.85 -2.21
N LEU A 38 29.09 -25.20 -3.36
CA LEU A 38 27.64 -25.19 -3.51
C LEU A 38 26.99 -26.14 -2.51
N GLN A 39 27.52 -27.36 -2.37
CA GLN A 39 27.02 -28.32 -1.39
C GLN A 39 27.09 -27.74 0.04
N HIS A 40 28.22 -27.16 0.43
CA HIS A 40 28.37 -26.52 1.73
C HIS A 40 27.37 -25.37 1.96
N ILE A 41 27.13 -24.54 0.95
CA ILE A 41 26.16 -23.45 1.01
C ILE A 41 24.74 -24.00 1.21
N LEU A 42 24.34 -24.98 0.40
CA LEU A 42 23.00 -25.56 0.47
C LEU A 42 22.73 -26.24 1.82
N GLU A 43 23.72 -26.94 2.39
CA GLU A 43 23.60 -27.59 3.70
C GLU A 43 23.56 -26.58 4.86
N LYS A 44 24.47 -25.60 4.86
CA LYS A 44 24.62 -24.64 5.96
C LYS A 44 23.55 -23.55 5.95
N HIS A 45 23.03 -23.21 4.78
CA HIS A 45 22.12 -22.09 4.57
C HIS A 45 20.74 -22.53 4.05
N ALA A 46 20.29 -23.73 4.42
CA ALA A 46 18.99 -24.29 4.01
C ALA A 46 17.77 -23.45 4.44
N SER A 47 17.87 -22.64 5.50
CA SER A 47 16.75 -21.82 6.01
C SER A 47 17.11 -20.34 6.20
N ASN A 48 16.08 -19.48 6.12
CA ASN A 48 16.14 -18.02 6.35
C ASN A 48 17.25 -17.28 5.55
N THR A 49 17.60 -17.82 4.37
CA THR A 49 18.69 -17.32 3.53
C THR A 49 18.25 -17.28 2.08
N ILE A 50 18.59 -16.20 1.36
CA ILE A 50 18.56 -16.16 -0.11
C ILE A 50 19.94 -16.57 -0.60
N ILE A 51 19.96 -17.58 -1.47
CA ILE A 51 21.18 -18.04 -2.13
C ILE A 51 21.12 -17.60 -3.60
N VAL A 52 22.06 -16.75 -4.01
CA VAL A 52 22.23 -16.34 -5.40
C VAL A 52 23.27 -17.24 -6.04
N VAL A 53 22.84 -18.03 -7.01
CA VAL A 53 23.68 -18.99 -7.72
C VAL A 53 24.21 -18.35 -8.99
N ALA A 54 25.53 -18.37 -9.17
CA ALA A 54 26.16 -17.90 -10.40
C ALA A 54 25.85 -18.82 -11.58
N THR A 55 25.70 -18.26 -12.77
CA THR A 55 25.45 -19.01 -14.02
C THR A 55 26.53 -20.06 -14.28
N ARG A 56 27.80 -19.74 -14.02
CA ARG A 56 28.91 -20.69 -14.13
C ARG A 56 28.72 -21.94 -13.26
N THR A 57 28.17 -21.79 -12.07
CA THR A 57 27.88 -22.92 -11.16
C THR A 57 26.81 -23.84 -11.76
N THR A 58 25.79 -23.26 -12.42
CA THR A 58 24.70 -24.02 -13.06
C THR A 58 25.14 -24.78 -14.32
N ASP A 59 26.28 -24.43 -14.92
CA ASP A 59 26.84 -25.12 -16.07
C ASP A 59 27.54 -26.45 -15.70
N ILE A 60 27.77 -26.70 -14.41
CA ILE A 60 28.49 -27.88 -13.92
C ILE A 60 27.50 -29.05 -13.66
N PRO A 61 27.70 -30.23 -14.27
CA PRO A 61 26.82 -31.39 -14.10
C PRO A 61 26.52 -31.78 -12.64
N ALA A 62 27.54 -31.80 -11.78
CA ALA A 62 27.36 -32.15 -10.37
C ALA A 62 26.54 -31.10 -9.59
N CYS A 63 26.79 -29.81 -9.84
CA CYS A 63 26.01 -28.73 -9.25
C CYS A 63 24.53 -28.77 -9.65
N ARG A 64 24.24 -29.16 -10.90
CA ARG A 64 22.85 -29.34 -11.38
C ARG A 64 22.12 -30.40 -10.56
N GLY A 65 22.76 -31.55 -10.33
CA GLY A 65 22.20 -32.62 -9.49
C GLY A 65 22.00 -32.21 -8.03
N LEU A 66 22.78 -31.24 -7.52
CA LEU A 66 22.54 -30.64 -6.19
C LEU A 66 21.32 -29.73 -6.20
N LEU A 67 21.22 -28.82 -7.18
CA LEU A 67 20.11 -27.87 -7.29
C LEU A 67 18.77 -28.58 -7.54
N GLN A 68 18.77 -29.62 -8.38
CA GLN A 68 17.58 -30.41 -8.68
C GLN A 68 17.05 -31.16 -7.45
N ARG A 69 17.94 -31.75 -6.63
CA ARG A 69 17.52 -32.35 -5.34
C ARG A 69 17.09 -31.29 -4.34
N PHE A 70 17.73 -30.12 -4.34
CA PHE A 70 17.37 -29.05 -3.43
C PHE A 70 15.97 -28.49 -3.73
N SER A 71 15.58 -28.42 -5.01
CA SER A 71 14.27 -27.93 -5.45
C SER A 71 13.10 -28.86 -5.10
N GLU A 72 13.37 -30.11 -4.72
CA GLU A 72 12.34 -31.03 -4.20
C GLU A 72 11.78 -30.56 -2.85
N ALA A 73 12.59 -29.88 -2.03
CA ALA A 73 12.22 -29.44 -0.68
C ALA A 73 12.26 -27.92 -0.47
N HIS A 74 12.84 -27.15 -1.40
CA HIS A 74 13.04 -25.71 -1.24
C HIS A 74 12.64 -24.94 -2.51
N PRO A 75 12.22 -23.67 -2.38
CA PRO A 75 12.00 -22.82 -3.56
C PRO A 75 13.33 -22.50 -4.27
N VAL A 76 13.41 -22.86 -5.56
CA VAL A 76 14.48 -22.49 -6.48
C VAL A 76 13.83 -21.67 -7.60
N ILE A 77 14.15 -20.37 -7.64
CA ILE A 77 13.47 -19.40 -8.49
C ILE A 77 14.37 -19.00 -9.66
N HIS A 78 13.90 -19.23 -10.89
CA HIS A 78 14.53 -18.71 -12.09
C HIS A 78 14.03 -17.29 -12.40
N ILE A 79 14.94 -16.32 -12.42
CA ILE A 79 14.62 -14.91 -12.71
C ILE A 79 14.84 -14.61 -14.20
N LEU A 80 13.79 -14.19 -14.88
CA LEU A 80 13.78 -13.92 -16.32
C LEU A 80 13.63 -12.43 -16.63
N ARG A 81 14.26 -11.98 -17.73
CA ARG A 81 14.15 -10.63 -18.32
C ARG A 81 14.06 -10.72 -19.84
N TYR A 82 13.57 -9.66 -20.48
CA TYR A 82 13.62 -9.52 -21.94
C TYR A 82 15.06 -9.58 -22.45
N GLN A 83 15.28 -10.33 -23.54
CA GLN A 83 16.60 -10.52 -24.14
C GLN A 83 17.27 -9.20 -24.51
N ASP A 84 16.51 -8.23 -25.04
CA ASP A 84 17.03 -6.90 -25.40
C ASP A 84 17.60 -6.15 -24.19
N GLN A 85 16.99 -6.30 -23.01
CA GLN A 85 17.47 -5.65 -21.79
C GLN A 85 18.74 -6.32 -21.26
N VAL A 86 18.82 -7.65 -21.34
CA VAL A 86 20.03 -8.38 -20.97
C VAL A 86 21.16 -8.03 -21.93
N ALA A 87 20.88 -7.95 -23.23
CA ALA A 87 21.85 -7.50 -24.22
C ALA A 87 22.28 -6.05 -23.98
N GLN A 88 21.35 -5.16 -23.57
CA GLN A 88 21.68 -3.79 -23.20
C GLN A 88 22.57 -3.73 -21.95
N HIS A 89 22.29 -4.54 -20.93
CA HIS A 89 23.08 -4.58 -19.71
C HIS A 89 24.49 -5.15 -19.93
N LEU A 90 24.62 -6.10 -20.86
CA LEU A 90 25.89 -6.74 -21.22
C LEU A 90 26.66 -6.00 -22.34
N GLN A 91 26.23 -4.78 -22.71
CA GLN A 91 26.83 -3.99 -23.78
C GLN A 91 28.36 -3.92 -23.67
N GLY A 92 29.03 -4.22 -24.79
CA GLY A 92 30.49 -4.22 -24.89
C GLY A 92 31.19 -5.52 -24.48
N ARG A 93 30.47 -6.52 -23.93
CA ARG A 93 31.05 -7.82 -23.55
C ARG A 93 30.65 -8.97 -24.47
N ILE A 94 29.42 -8.94 -25.01
CA ILE A 94 28.82 -10.04 -25.78
C ILE A 94 27.90 -9.45 -26.86
N SER A 95 27.83 -10.07 -28.05
CA SER A 95 26.95 -9.59 -29.14
C SER A 95 25.48 -9.95 -28.87
N ARG A 96 24.52 -9.22 -29.48
CA ARG A 96 23.09 -9.57 -29.38
C ARG A 96 22.79 -11.00 -29.84
N GLN A 97 23.47 -11.47 -30.89
CA GLN A 97 23.31 -12.83 -31.39
C GLN A 97 23.82 -13.87 -30.38
N ASP A 98 24.90 -13.58 -29.66
CA ASP A 98 25.42 -14.48 -28.64
C ASP A 98 24.53 -14.49 -27.39
N VAL A 99 23.88 -13.36 -27.04
CA VAL A 99 22.85 -13.32 -25.98
C VAL A 99 21.64 -14.17 -26.37
N GLN A 100 21.20 -14.12 -27.64
CA GLN A 100 20.13 -15.00 -28.14
C GLN A 100 20.51 -16.47 -28.00
N ARG A 101 21.68 -16.87 -28.51
CA ARG A 101 22.16 -18.27 -28.41
C ARG A 101 22.30 -18.71 -26.96
N MET A 102 22.76 -17.83 -26.07
CA MET A 102 22.82 -18.10 -24.64
C MET A 102 21.44 -18.39 -24.07
N TYR A 103 20.42 -17.59 -24.41
CA TYR A 103 19.05 -17.82 -23.98
C TYR A 103 18.49 -19.15 -24.50
N ASP A 104 18.67 -19.45 -25.78
CA ASP A 104 18.15 -20.66 -26.42
C ASP A 104 18.70 -21.94 -25.78
N VAL A 105 19.94 -21.90 -25.28
CA VAL A 105 20.60 -23.04 -24.60
C VAL A 105 20.35 -23.03 -23.09
N ALA A 106 20.51 -21.87 -22.44
CA ALA A 106 20.54 -21.77 -20.98
C ALA A 106 19.14 -21.74 -20.36
N VAL A 107 18.13 -21.14 -21.00
CA VAL A 107 16.79 -21.02 -20.41
C VAL A 107 16.11 -22.39 -20.22
N PRO A 108 16.08 -23.31 -21.22
CA PRO A 108 15.57 -24.66 -21.00
C PRO A 108 16.32 -25.38 -19.88
N HIS A 109 17.63 -25.13 -19.80
CA HIS A 109 18.49 -25.72 -18.80
C HIS A 109 18.17 -25.22 -17.38
N TYR A 110 18.03 -23.91 -17.18
CA TYR A 110 17.69 -23.34 -15.86
C TYR A 110 16.28 -23.68 -15.42
N ARG A 111 15.34 -23.80 -16.36
CA ARG A 111 13.99 -24.33 -16.10
C ARG A 111 14.00 -25.73 -15.50
N SER A 112 14.91 -26.60 -15.94
CA SER A 112 15.03 -27.95 -15.39
C SER A 112 15.53 -28.00 -13.94
N LEU A 113 16.16 -26.92 -13.47
CA LEU A 113 16.73 -26.81 -12.12
C LEU A 113 15.79 -26.07 -11.14
N ALA A 114 14.83 -25.31 -11.65
CA ALA A 114 13.95 -24.43 -10.87
C ALA A 114 12.53 -25.01 -10.77
N ASN A 115 11.91 -24.88 -9.61
CA ASN A 115 10.49 -25.21 -9.39
C ASN A 115 9.57 -23.98 -9.48
N TYR A 116 10.16 -22.78 -9.57
CA TYR A 116 9.42 -21.54 -9.79
C TYR A 116 10.13 -20.64 -10.81
N GLU A 117 9.34 -19.86 -11.56
CA GLU A 117 9.85 -18.82 -12.44
C GLU A 117 9.26 -17.46 -12.05
N PHE A 118 10.08 -16.41 -12.10
CA PHE A 118 9.61 -15.05 -11.94
C PHE A 118 10.13 -14.18 -13.09
N PHE A 119 9.20 -13.63 -13.87
CA PHE A 119 9.51 -12.74 -14.97
C PHE A 119 9.46 -11.29 -14.51
N VAL A 120 10.55 -10.55 -14.69
CA VAL A 120 10.62 -9.13 -14.33
C VAL A 120 9.93 -8.29 -15.41
N SER A 121 8.63 -8.05 -15.24
CA SER A 121 7.87 -7.15 -16.10
C SER A 121 8.04 -5.71 -15.61
N GLY A 122 8.63 -4.84 -16.44
CA GLY A 122 8.81 -3.43 -16.06
C GLY A 122 9.55 -2.55 -17.08
N THR A 123 9.86 -3.06 -18.27
CA THR A 123 10.63 -2.31 -19.28
C THR A 123 10.38 -2.89 -20.68
N SER A 124 9.12 -3.07 -21.08
CA SER A 124 8.85 -3.36 -22.49
C SER A 124 9.13 -2.08 -23.32
N PRO A 125 10.01 -2.11 -24.34
CA PRO A 125 10.24 -0.95 -25.20
C PRO A 125 9.01 -0.54 -26.01
N ASN A 126 8.05 -1.46 -26.20
CA ASN A 126 7.01 -1.35 -27.23
C ASN A 126 5.61 -1.03 -26.70
N TYR A 127 5.41 -0.81 -25.41
CA TYR A 127 4.14 -0.26 -24.88
C TYR A 127 4.15 1.29 -24.77
N LEU A 128 5.19 1.94 -25.31
CA LEU A 128 5.33 3.39 -25.36
C LEU A 128 4.76 4.00 -26.66
N THR A 129 3.56 3.59 -27.06
CA THR A 129 2.80 4.28 -28.12
C THR A 129 1.47 4.80 -27.59
N SER A 130 1.55 5.66 -26.56
CA SER A 130 0.62 6.77 -26.37
C SER A 130 1.18 7.70 -25.29
N ARG A 131 1.50 8.93 -25.69
CA ARG A 131 1.98 10.08 -24.91
C ARG A 131 1.89 9.95 -23.37
N THR A 132 2.98 9.54 -22.71
CA THR A 132 3.35 10.08 -21.37
C THR A 132 4.79 9.69 -20.98
N ILE A 133 5.56 10.71 -20.59
CA ILE A 133 6.74 10.79 -19.71
C ILE A 133 7.53 9.49 -19.47
N SER A 134 8.83 9.48 -19.83
CA SER A 134 9.75 8.40 -19.47
C SER A 134 9.80 8.25 -17.94
N VAL A 135 9.33 7.11 -17.44
CA VAL A 135 9.36 6.82 -16.01
C VAL A 135 10.82 6.50 -15.62
N PRO A 136 11.42 7.22 -14.65
CA PRO A 136 12.76 6.91 -14.14
C PRO A 136 12.88 5.45 -13.70
N SER A 137 14.00 4.79 -14.04
CA SER A 137 14.28 3.36 -13.76
C SER A 137 14.12 2.94 -12.29
N PHE A 138 14.20 3.89 -11.36
CA PHE A 138 13.95 3.68 -9.94
C PHE A 138 12.48 3.37 -9.61
N LEU A 139 11.52 3.94 -10.33
CA LEU A 139 10.09 3.76 -10.06
C LEU A 139 9.57 2.41 -10.58
N SER A 140 10.12 1.89 -11.69
CA SER A 140 9.79 0.54 -12.19
C SER A 140 10.28 -0.56 -11.25
N LEU A 141 11.40 -0.34 -10.54
CA LEU A 141 11.93 -1.27 -9.56
C LEU A 141 11.01 -1.45 -8.34
N LYS A 142 10.26 -0.41 -7.92
CA LYS A 142 9.30 -0.52 -6.80
C LYS A 142 8.07 -1.36 -7.14
N GLY A 143 7.59 -1.29 -8.39
CA GLY A 143 6.51 -2.15 -8.88
C GLY A 143 6.95 -3.61 -8.88
N VAL A 144 8.12 -3.88 -9.47
CA VAL A 144 8.74 -5.21 -9.48
C VAL A 144 8.99 -5.73 -8.05
N GLU A 145 9.44 -4.87 -7.14
CA GLU A 145 9.64 -5.23 -5.72
C GLU A 145 8.33 -5.68 -5.08
N ARG A 146 7.24 -4.92 -5.24
CA ARG A 146 5.92 -5.27 -4.70
C ARG A 146 5.46 -6.62 -5.24
N ASP A 147 5.55 -6.81 -6.56
CA ASP A 147 5.07 -8.00 -7.24
C ASP A 147 5.93 -9.23 -6.85
N PHE A 148 7.24 -9.06 -6.75
CA PHE A 148 8.15 -10.10 -6.28
C PHE A 148 7.92 -10.47 -4.81
N LEU A 149 7.67 -9.50 -3.92
CA LEU A 149 7.31 -9.78 -2.53
C LEU A 149 5.94 -10.47 -2.41
N GLY A 150 4.99 -10.16 -3.29
CA GLY A 150 3.73 -10.91 -3.42
C GLY A 150 3.98 -12.37 -3.81
N PHE A 151 4.82 -12.59 -4.82
CA PHE A 151 5.24 -13.92 -5.25
C PHE A 151 5.98 -14.70 -4.15
N LEU A 152 6.90 -14.07 -3.41
CA LEU A 152 7.59 -14.72 -2.29
C LEU A 152 6.62 -15.13 -1.17
N ARG A 153 5.58 -14.32 -0.90
CA ARG A 153 4.54 -14.70 0.07
C ARG A 153 3.71 -15.90 -0.40
N PHE A 154 3.44 -15.98 -1.70
CA PHE A 154 2.76 -17.13 -2.31
C PHE A 154 3.57 -18.41 -2.15
N ILE A 155 4.84 -18.43 -2.56
CA ILE A 155 5.67 -19.65 -2.48
C ILE A 155 5.92 -20.13 -1.04
N HIS A 156 5.90 -19.22 -0.06
CA HIS A 156 6.08 -19.54 1.36
C HIS A 156 4.77 -19.87 2.09
N GLY A 157 3.63 -19.96 1.38
CA GLY A 157 2.34 -20.26 1.99
C GLY A 157 1.84 -19.20 2.97
N GLN A 158 2.42 -17.99 2.95
CA GLN A 158 2.04 -16.86 3.81
C GLN A 158 0.98 -15.98 3.14
N GLN A 159 0.01 -16.60 2.47
CA GLN A 159 -1.17 -15.90 1.93
C GLN A 159 -2.03 -15.40 3.08
N ARG A 160 -1.62 -14.30 3.71
CA ARG A 160 -2.55 -13.33 4.26
C ARG A 160 -2.79 -12.36 3.14
N HIS A 161 -4.03 -12.26 2.67
CA HIS A 161 -4.43 -11.23 1.72
C HIS A 161 -3.86 -9.89 2.19
N THR A 162 -3.09 -9.22 1.34
CA THR A 162 -2.54 -7.91 1.68
C THR A 162 -3.68 -6.90 1.61
N GLY A 163 -4.22 -6.50 2.76
CA GLY A 163 -5.36 -5.57 2.87
C GLY A 163 -6.50 -6.16 3.69
N PHE A 164 -7.62 -5.43 3.79
CA PHE A 164 -8.84 -5.87 4.51
C PHE A 164 -9.66 -6.94 3.76
N LEU A 165 -9.09 -7.52 2.70
CA LEU A 165 -9.77 -8.57 1.94
C LEU A 165 -9.90 -9.80 2.84
N LEU A 166 -11.15 -10.13 3.17
CA LEU A 166 -11.48 -11.37 3.86
C LEU A 166 -11.05 -12.55 2.98
N PRO A 167 -10.47 -13.62 3.57
CA PRO A 167 -10.27 -14.87 2.87
C PRO A 167 -11.56 -15.34 2.18
N PRO A 168 -11.51 -16.01 1.02
CA PRO A 168 -12.69 -16.53 0.34
C PRO A 168 -13.55 -17.44 1.23
N GLU A 169 -12.94 -18.14 2.20
CA GLU A 169 -13.67 -18.95 3.20
C GLU A 169 -14.46 -18.13 4.23
N ASP A 170 -14.12 -16.85 4.42
CA ASP A 170 -14.77 -15.92 5.34
C ASP A 170 -15.77 -14.99 4.64
N THR A 171 -15.95 -15.12 3.31
CA THR A 171 -16.95 -14.36 2.53
C THR A 171 -18.16 -15.23 2.20
N GLU A 172 -19.37 -14.65 2.23
CA GLU A 172 -20.59 -15.39 1.85
C GLU A 172 -20.57 -15.83 0.38
N LEU A 173 -19.85 -15.11 -0.48
CA LEU A 173 -19.78 -15.35 -1.93
C LEU A 173 -18.37 -15.06 -2.47
N SER A 174 -17.67 -16.12 -2.91
CA SER A 174 -16.40 -15.98 -3.65
C SER A 174 -16.64 -15.97 -5.15
N ARG A 175 -15.97 -15.07 -5.88
CA ARG A 175 -16.08 -14.93 -7.35
C ARG A 175 -14.70 -15.04 -8.02
N ILE A 176 -14.63 -15.77 -9.13
CA ILE A 176 -13.43 -15.92 -9.95
C ILE A 176 -13.73 -15.41 -11.36
N LEU A 177 -12.93 -14.45 -11.86
CA LEU A 177 -13.01 -14.05 -13.27
C LEU A 177 -12.22 -15.03 -14.13
N VAL A 178 -12.88 -15.66 -15.11
CA VAL A 178 -12.19 -16.49 -16.10
C VAL A 178 -11.80 -15.63 -17.30
N VAL A 179 -10.51 -15.42 -17.48
CA VAL A 179 -9.95 -14.62 -18.59
C VAL A 179 -9.30 -15.56 -19.61
N PRO A 180 -9.74 -15.58 -20.88
CA PRO A 180 -9.01 -16.31 -21.91
C PRO A 180 -7.64 -15.67 -22.14
N PHE A 181 -6.61 -16.50 -22.29
CA PHE A 181 -5.27 -16.06 -22.66
C PHE A 181 -4.83 -16.74 -23.98
N PRO A 182 -4.42 -15.96 -25.01
CA PRO A 182 -4.35 -14.49 -25.02
C PRO A 182 -5.75 -13.85 -25.01
N PRO A 183 -5.92 -12.64 -24.44
CA PRO A 183 -7.21 -11.95 -24.44
C PRO A 183 -7.66 -11.69 -25.88
N GLN A 184 -8.94 -11.95 -26.19
CA GLN A 184 -9.55 -11.60 -27.47
C GLN A 184 -10.15 -10.18 -27.37
N GLY A 185 -9.75 -9.27 -28.25
CA GLY A 185 -10.22 -7.87 -28.26
C GLY A 185 -9.19 -6.86 -27.71
N ASP A 186 -9.61 -5.60 -27.57
CA ASP A 186 -8.78 -4.52 -27.01
C ASP A 186 -8.24 -4.91 -25.63
N SER A 187 -6.96 -4.59 -25.41
CA SER A 187 -6.15 -4.97 -24.24
C SER A 187 -6.96 -5.02 -22.95
N LEU A 188 -7.15 -6.22 -22.38
CA LEU A 188 -7.78 -6.37 -21.07
C LEU A 188 -6.93 -5.66 -20.02
N HIS A 189 -7.38 -4.49 -19.58
CA HIS A 189 -6.77 -3.76 -18.48
C HIS A 189 -7.22 -4.40 -17.17
N LEU A 190 -6.40 -5.30 -16.61
CA LEU A 190 -6.67 -5.97 -15.33
C LEU A 190 -6.98 -4.98 -14.19
N GLU A 191 -6.49 -3.74 -14.30
CA GLU A 191 -6.76 -2.66 -13.35
C GLU A 191 -8.23 -2.18 -13.34
N GLN A 192 -8.99 -2.46 -14.41
CA GLN A 192 -10.42 -2.16 -14.54
C GLN A 192 -11.30 -3.31 -14.08
N VAL A 193 -10.71 -4.48 -13.80
CA VAL A 193 -11.45 -5.63 -13.28
C VAL A 193 -11.69 -5.40 -11.80
N HIS A 194 -12.96 -5.22 -11.45
CA HIS A 194 -13.44 -5.17 -10.08
C HIS A 194 -14.40 -6.34 -9.87
N GLY A 195 -14.73 -6.66 -8.63
CA GLY A 195 -15.79 -7.65 -8.39
C GLY A 195 -15.34 -9.10 -8.11
N VAL A 196 -14.04 -9.39 -8.13
CA VAL A 196 -13.53 -10.78 -8.11
C VAL A 196 -12.44 -11.00 -7.06
N HIS A 197 -12.41 -12.20 -6.49
CA HIS A 197 -11.44 -12.64 -5.47
C HIS A 197 -10.21 -13.30 -6.11
N ALA A 198 -10.37 -13.85 -7.31
CA ALA A 198 -9.28 -14.41 -8.09
C ALA A 198 -9.54 -14.23 -9.59
N ILE A 199 -8.46 -14.31 -10.37
CA ILE A 199 -8.52 -14.35 -11.83
C ILE A 199 -7.97 -15.71 -12.27
N GLN A 200 -8.81 -16.50 -12.93
CA GLN A 200 -8.40 -17.73 -13.59
C GLN A 200 -8.02 -17.40 -15.04
N LEU A 201 -6.73 -17.52 -15.35
CA LEU A 201 -6.26 -17.42 -16.74
C LEU A 201 -6.53 -18.75 -17.46
N ARG A 202 -7.48 -18.74 -18.41
CA ARG A 202 -7.81 -19.88 -19.27
C ARG A 202 -6.95 -19.85 -20.52
N LEU A 203 -5.86 -20.62 -20.51
CA LEU A 203 -5.01 -20.82 -21.68
C LEU A 203 -5.83 -21.51 -22.78
N SER A 204 -6.04 -20.81 -23.90
CA SER A 204 -6.78 -21.34 -25.05
C SER A 204 -5.79 -21.58 -26.19
N PHE A 205 -5.57 -22.85 -26.53
CA PHE A 205 -4.81 -23.22 -27.72
C PHE A 205 -5.75 -23.17 -28.94
N PRO A 206 -5.29 -22.69 -30.12
CA PRO A 206 -6.19 -22.32 -31.19
C PRO A 206 -6.81 -23.55 -31.85
N SER A 207 -8.12 -23.68 -31.74
CA SER A 207 -8.99 -24.11 -32.83
C SER A 207 -10.33 -23.40 -32.67
N THR A 208 -10.49 -22.33 -33.46
CA THR A 208 -11.74 -21.68 -33.89
C THR A 208 -12.97 -21.87 -33.01
N LEU A 209 -13.46 -20.79 -32.38
CA LEU A 209 -14.88 -20.44 -32.41
C LEU A 209 -15.11 -19.04 -31.84
N ASN A 210 -15.95 -18.32 -32.57
CA ASN A 210 -16.45 -16.98 -32.36
C ASN A 210 -17.65 -17.07 -31.41
N THR A 211 -17.73 -16.26 -30.35
CA THR A 211 -19.02 -15.96 -29.69
C THR A 211 -18.94 -14.72 -28.81
N ASP A 212 -19.99 -13.90 -28.91
CA ASP A 212 -20.27 -12.69 -28.13
C ASP A 212 -20.64 -13.06 -26.67
N TRP A 213 -19.92 -12.47 -25.70
CA TRP A 213 -20.00 -12.80 -24.27
C TRP A 213 -20.82 -11.79 -23.44
N SER A 214 -21.47 -10.83 -24.08
CA SER A 214 -22.25 -9.79 -23.40
C SER A 214 -23.47 -10.35 -22.62
N ALA A 215 -23.96 -11.55 -22.96
CA ALA A 215 -25.07 -12.20 -22.27
C ALA A 215 -24.67 -13.01 -21.02
N LEU A 216 -23.43 -13.49 -20.91
CA LEU A 216 -23.00 -14.34 -19.79
C LEU A 216 -22.63 -13.52 -18.54
N LEU A 217 -22.14 -12.30 -18.73
CA LEU A 217 -21.91 -11.33 -17.65
C LEU A 217 -23.22 -10.89 -16.98
N ASN A 218 -24.35 -10.99 -17.68
CA ASN A 218 -25.69 -10.69 -17.14
C ASN A 218 -26.36 -11.88 -16.43
N HIS A 219 -25.72 -13.05 -16.34
CA HIS A 219 -26.32 -14.26 -15.76
C HIS A 219 -25.65 -14.81 -14.50
N ILE A 220 -24.67 -14.08 -13.93
CA ILE A 220 -24.13 -14.37 -12.59
C ILE A 220 -24.62 -13.30 -11.61
N SER A 221 -25.94 -13.17 -11.50
CA SER A 221 -26.59 -12.45 -10.40
C SER A 221 -26.88 -13.46 -9.29
N CYS A 222 -25.87 -13.81 -8.50
CA CYS A 222 -26.14 -14.36 -7.17
C CYS A 222 -26.84 -13.25 -6.37
N ILE A 223 -28.13 -13.46 -6.08
CA ILE A 223 -28.95 -12.65 -5.20
C ILE A 223 -28.31 -12.70 -3.80
N SER A 224 -27.42 -11.76 -3.51
CA SER A 224 -27.12 -11.39 -2.13
C SER A 224 -28.25 -10.49 -1.66
N ALA A 225 -28.73 -10.70 -0.43
CA ALA A 225 -29.69 -9.80 0.18
C ALA A 225 -29.11 -8.38 0.17
N SER A 226 -29.88 -7.41 -0.33
CA SER A 226 -29.46 -6.01 -0.30
C SER A 226 -29.37 -5.56 1.15
N VAL A 227 -28.15 -5.33 1.63
CA VAL A 227 -27.89 -4.69 2.93
C VAL A 227 -27.70 -3.18 2.79
N ARG A 228 -28.01 -2.47 3.86
CA ARG A 228 -27.89 -1.02 4.00
C ARG A 228 -26.59 -0.63 4.68
N PHE A 229 -25.90 0.30 4.06
CA PHE A 229 -24.76 1.02 4.61
C PHE A 229 -25.17 2.47 4.87
N CYS A 230 -24.53 3.13 5.82
CA CYS A 230 -24.78 4.56 6.01
C CYS A 230 -23.63 5.33 6.64
N SER A 231 -23.63 6.64 6.44
CA SER A 231 -22.91 7.56 7.31
C SER A 231 -23.76 7.91 8.53
N PHE A 232 -23.17 7.94 9.72
CA PHE A 232 -23.81 8.39 10.97
C PHE A 232 -23.05 9.56 11.61
N GLY A 233 -23.75 10.63 11.96
CA GLY A 233 -23.14 11.90 12.40
C GLY A 233 -24.17 13.01 12.61
N SER A 234 -23.74 14.16 13.11
CA SER A 234 -24.66 15.25 13.47
C SER A 234 -24.92 16.28 12.36
N VAL A 235 -23.99 16.46 11.41
CA VAL A 235 -24.09 17.45 10.33
C VAL A 235 -23.59 16.83 9.03
N ILE A 236 -24.35 15.89 8.48
CA ILE A 236 -23.94 15.03 7.36
C ILE A 236 -25.01 14.87 6.28
N ALA A 237 -26.15 15.56 6.37
CA ALA A 237 -27.22 15.52 5.37
C ALA A 237 -26.73 15.73 3.92
N HIS A 238 -25.73 16.61 3.73
CA HIS A 238 -25.12 16.91 2.42
C HIS A 238 -23.76 16.23 2.23
N SER A 239 -23.52 15.08 2.87
CA SER A 239 -22.29 14.33 2.68
C SER A 239 -22.18 13.79 1.26
N ILE A 240 -20.97 13.77 0.70
CA ILE A 240 -20.66 13.13 -0.58
C ILE A 240 -20.54 11.60 -0.49
N ALA A 241 -20.61 11.04 0.73
CA ALA A 241 -20.49 9.60 0.98
C ALA A 241 -21.44 8.74 0.13
N PRO A 242 -22.75 9.08 0.00
CA PRO A 242 -23.66 8.27 -0.79
C PRO A 242 -23.26 8.19 -2.26
N SER A 243 -22.81 9.29 -2.87
CA SER A 243 -22.37 9.28 -4.28
C SER A 243 -21.18 8.36 -4.49
N VAL A 244 -20.18 8.45 -3.60
CA VAL A 244 -18.94 7.66 -3.69
C VAL A 244 -19.21 6.17 -3.50
N HIS A 245 -19.92 5.80 -2.42
CA HIS A 245 -20.11 4.39 -2.07
C HIS A 245 -21.15 3.70 -2.95
N ASN A 246 -22.24 4.38 -3.35
CA ASN A 246 -23.20 3.80 -4.27
C ASN A 246 -22.59 3.59 -5.67
N ALA A 247 -21.71 4.49 -6.13
CA ALA A 247 -20.96 4.27 -7.37
C ALA A 247 -20.05 3.05 -7.27
N ALA A 248 -19.38 2.85 -6.13
CA ALA A 248 -18.58 1.66 -5.88
C ALA A 248 -19.42 0.37 -5.87
N PHE A 249 -20.55 0.36 -5.16
CA PHE A 249 -21.45 -0.80 -5.13
C PHE A 249 -22.00 -1.13 -6.52
N ALA A 250 -22.44 -0.13 -7.27
CA ALA A 250 -22.90 -0.32 -8.64
C ALA A 250 -21.81 -0.91 -9.54
N ALA A 251 -20.58 -0.40 -9.47
CA ALA A 251 -19.44 -0.90 -10.23
C ALA A 251 -19.03 -2.33 -9.84
N LEU A 252 -19.24 -2.72 -8.59
CA LEU A 252 -18.99 -4.07 -8.09
C LEU A 252 -20.16 -5.04 -8.38
N GLY A 253 -21.24 -4.56 -9.00
CA GLY A 253 -22.45 -5.36 -9.26
C GLY A 253 -23.19 -5.75 -7.98
N LEU A 254 -23.08 -4.92 -6.93
CA LEU A 254 -23.72 -5.13 -5.64
C LEU A 254 -25.00 -4.30 -5.55
N SER A 255 -26.09 -4.92 -5.08
CA SER A 255 -27.40 -4.27 -4.93
C SER A 255 -27.54 -3.48 -3.62
N HIS A 256 -26.44 -3.27 -2.89
CA HIS A 256 -26.40 -2.55 -1.62
C HIS A 256 -26.77 -1.08 -1.78
N ARG A 257 -27.25 -0.47 -0.70
CA ARG A 257 -27.59 0.96 -0.67
C ARG A 257 -26.79 1.66 0.41
N TYR A 258 -26.19 2.79 0.04
CA TYR A 258 -25.53 3.69 0.98
C TYR A 258 -26.39 4.93 1.22
N GLY A 259 -26.72 5.20 2.48
CA GLY A 259 -27.51 6.35 2.92
C GLY A 259 -26.81 7.25 3.94
N VAL A 260 -27.56 8.18 4.49
CA VAL A 260 -27.14 9.08 5.58
C VAL A 260 -28.15 8.96 6.71
N THR A 261 -27.66 8.80 7.93
CA THR A 261 -28.46 8.89 9.16
C THR A 261 -27.90 10.02 10.00
N GLU A 262 -28.53 11.19 9.91
CA GLU A 262 -28.15 12.35 10.73
C GLU A 262 -28.83 12.27 12.09
N SER A 263 -28.05 12.37 13.16
CA SER A 263 -28.55 12.35 14.53
C SER A 263 -27.62 13.13 15.45
N ASN A 264 -28.22 13.77 16.45
CA ASN A 264 -27.51 14.43 17.56
C ASN A 264 -27.32 13.51 18.78
N VAL A 265 -27.85 12.28 18.74
CA VAL A 265 -27.83 11.32 19.85
C VAL A 265 -27.08 10.06 19.42
N LEU A 266 -25.89 9.84 20.02
CA LEU A 266 -25.04 8.69 19.67
C LEU A 266 -25.76 7.34 19.74
N ASN A 267 -26.61 7.14 20.76
CA ASN A 267 -27.28 5.85 20.98
C ASN A 267 -28.25 5.48 19.85
N GLU A 268 -28.69 6.42 19.01
CA GLU A 268 -29.50 6.10 17.83
C GLU A 268 -28.69 5.31 16.79
N ALA A 269 -27.36 5.31 16.85
CA ALA A 269 -26.51 4.44 16.06
C ALA A 269 -26.80 2.95 16.33
N LEU A 270 -27.16 2.57 17.57
CA LEU A 270 -27.47 1.18 17.92
C LEU A 270 -28.68 0.68 17.11
N THR A 271 -29.71 1.51 16.95
CA THR A 271 -30.89 1.17 16.13
C THR A 271 -30.51 0.84 14.69
N VAL A 272 -29.53 1.56 14.14
CA VAL A 272 -29.01 1.30 12.79
C VAL A 272 -28.18 0.02 12.75
N MET A 273 -27.28 -0.15 13.72
CA MET A 273 -26.35 -1.29 13.77
C MET A 273 -27.02 -2.63 14.08
N HIS A 274 -28.16 -2.63 14.77
CA HIS A 274 -28.95 -3.83 15.07
C HIS A 274 -30.06 -4.11 14.04
N ALA A 275 -30.18 -3.31 12.98
CA ALA A 275 -31.13 -3.60 11.91
C ALA A 275 -30.74 -4.90 11.19
N SER A 276 -31.73 -5.72 10.82
CA SER A 276 -31.50 -7.03 10.18
C SER A 276 -30.79 -6.92 8.82
N ASP A 277 -30.84 -5.75 8.19
CA ASP A 277 -30.19 -5.44 6.93
C ASP A 277 -28.96 -4.54 7.09
N PHE A 278 -28.38 -4.45 8.29
CA PHE A 278 -27.17 -3.68 8.54
C PHE A 278 -25.95 -4.28 7.82
N GLY A 279 -25.36 -3.53 6.89
CA GLY A 279 -24.12 -3.89 6.20
C GLY A 279 -22.88 -3.22 6.77
N GLY A 280 -23.01 -2.00 7.31
CA GLY A 280 -21.89 -1.24 7.85
C GLY A 280 -22.20 0.24 8.03
N LEU A 281 -21.38 0.94 8.81
CA LEU A 281 -21.57 2.34 9.15
C LEU A 281 -20.26 3.12 9.09
N ALA A 282 -20.22 4.22 8.34
CA ALA A 282 -19.15 5.21 8.47
C ALA A 282 -19.51 6.21 9.57
N CYS A 283 -18.70 6.26 10.61
CA CYS A 283 -18.88 7.20 11.70
C CYS A 283 -18.24 8.55 11.34
N ALA A 284 -19.07 9.59 11.27
CA ALA A 284 -18.63 10.97 11.08
C ALA A 284 -18.43 11.69 12.42
N ASN A 285 -18.01 12.95 12.35
CA ASN A 285 -17.91 13.80 13.54
C ASN A 285 -19.32 14.09 14.11
N PRO A 286 -19.46 14.27 15.43
CA PRO A 286 -18.42 14.25 16.47
C PRO A 286 -18.16 12.85 17.06
N TYR A 287 -18.81 11.80 16.55
CA TYR A 287 -18.94 10.53 17.26
C TYR A 287 -17.75 9.58 17.16
N LYS A 288 -16.73 9.87 16.34
CA LYS A 288 -15.63 8.93 16.08
C LYS A 288 -14.96 8.37 17.35
N GLN A 289 -14.81 9.17 18.40
CA GLN A 289 -14.26 8.68 19.69
C GLN A 289 -15.30 7.95 20.53
N MET A 290 -16.54 8.47 20.55
CA MET A 290 -17.61 7.94 21.39
C MET A 290 -18.17 6.62 20.86
N MET A 291 -18.10 6.37 19.54
CA MET A 291 -18.55 5.15 18.90
C MET A 291 -17.90 3.90 19.48
N ILE A 292 -16.66 4.01 19.99
CA ILE A 292 -15.93 2.90 20.61
C ILE A 292 -16.74 2.22 21.72
N SER A 293 -17.51 2.96 22.52
CA SER A 293 -18.28 2.37 23.63
C SER A 293 -19.49 1.55 23.20
N LEU A 294 -19.87 1.61 21.92
CA LEU A 294 -21.01 0.88 21.36
C LEU A 294 -20.61 -0.40 20.62
N LEU A 295 -19.32 -0.70 20.49
CA LEU A 295 -18.80 -1.79 19.67
C LEU A 295 -18.27 -2.93 20.54
N ASP A 296 -18.48 -4.16 20.10
CA ASP A 296 -17.97 -5.35 20.76
C ASP A 296 -16.44 -5.42 20.68
N GLU A 297 -15.90 -5.08 19.51
CA GLU A 297 -14.48 -5.13 19.24
C GLU A 297 -14.01 -3.94 18.40
N ILE A 298 -12.76 -3.56 18.57
CA ILE A 298 -12.08 -2.57 17.73
C ILE A 298 -10.71 -3.09 17.34
N SER A 299 -10.24 -2.70 16.15
CA SER A 299 -8.91 -3.05 15.67
C SER A 299 -7.80 -2.45 16.56
N ASP A 300 -6.59 -3.00 16.47
CA ASP A 300 -5.41 -2.44 17.13
C ASP A 300 -5.13 -1.00 16.67
N HIS A 301 -5.42 -0.69 15.40
CA HIS A 301 -5.27 0.64 14.83
C HIS A 301 -6.28 1.61 15.42
N ALA A 302 -7.56 1.27 15.43
CA ALA A 302 -8.62 2.08 16.02
C ALA A 302 -8.40 2.30 17.53
N ARG A 303 -7.92 1.28 18.24
CA ARG A 303 -7.55 1.36 19.66
C ARG A 303 -6.38 2.32 19.91
N ALA A 304 -5.31 2.22 19.11
CA ALA A 304 -4.17 3.12 19.22
C ALA A 304 -4.57 4.56 18.88
N ILE A 305 -5.37 4.77 17.83
CA ILE A 305 -5.88 6.09 17.45
C ILE A 305 -6.83 6.63 18.53
N ASN A 306 -7.53 5.74 19.22
CA ASN A 306 -8.68 6.02 20.09
C ASN A 306 -9.79 6.75 19.32
N ALA A 307 -10.09 6.27 18.11
CA ALA A 307 -11.25 6.71 17.32
C ALA A 307 -11.62 5.64 16.27
N VAL A 308 -12.90 5.43 16.04
CA VAL A 308 -13.47 4.58 14.99
C VAL A 308 -14.17 5.47 13.96
N ASN A 309 -13.89 5.27 12.68
CA ASN A 309 -14.62 5.91 11.59
C ASN A 309 -15.41 4.89 10.75
N THR A 310 -15.22 3.59 10.96
CA THR A 310 -15.80 2.52 10.15
C THR A 310 -16.26 1.39 11.06
N VAL A 311 -17.53 1.02 10.94
CA VAL A 311 -18.17 -0.08 11.68
C VAL A 311 -18.64 -1.11 10.68
N TYR A 312 -18.48 -2.39 11.03
CA TYR A 312 -18.90 -3.52 10.22
C TYR A 312 -19.34 -4.70 11.11
N PRO A 313 -20.36 -5.46 10.69
CA PRO A 313 -20.73 -6.69 11.38
C PRO A 313 -19.74 -7.80 11.00
N ARG A 314 -19.29 -8.58 11.98
CA ARG A 314 -18.48 -9.79 11.76
C ARG A 314 -19.19 -10.99 12.36
N ARG A 315 -19.59 -11.93 11.51
CA ARG A 315 -20.16 -13.19 11.96
C ARG A 315 -19.09 -14.08 12.57
N THR A 316 -19.47 -14.84 13.59
CA THR A 316 -18.61 -15.84 14.20
C THR A 316 -19.37 -17.15 14.28
N PRO A 317 -18.75 -18.31 14.00
CA PRO A 317 -19.46 -19.60 14.05
C PRO A 317 -20.11 -19.93 15.40
N SER A 318 -19.68 -19.25 16.48
CA SER A 318 -20.12 -19.49 17.85
C SER A 318 -21.25 -18.57 18.34
N ARG A 319 -21.74 -17.63 17.51
CA ARG A 319 -22.81 -16.70 17.89
C ARG A 319 -23.84 -16.55 16.76
N ASP A 320 -25.11 -16.50 17.16
CA ASP A 320 -26.22 -16.24 16.23
C ASP A 320 -26.26 -14.77 15.77
N GLU A 321 -25.88 -13.84 16.64
CA GLU A 321 -25.77 -12.41 16.31
C GLU A 321 -24.34 -12.02 15.90
N PRO A 322 -24.17 -11.15 14.88
CA PRO A 322 -22.85 -10.68 14.46
C PRO A 322 -22.23 -9.76 15.52
N LEU A 323 -20.91 -9.82 15.66
CA LEU A 323 -20.15 -8.86 16.46
C LEU A 323 -20.06 -7.52 15.72
N LEU A 324 -20.31 -6.42 16.42
CA LEU A 324 -20.09 -5.07 15.89
C LEU A 324 -18.63 -4.69 16.06
N CYS A 325 -17.90 -4.62 14.95
CA CYS A 325 -16.47 -4.35 14.92
C CYS A 325 -16.16 -2.94 14.41
N GLY A 326 -15.16 -2.29 15.02
CA GLY A 326 -14.71 -0.95 14.66
C GLY A 326 -13.30 -0.88 14.06
N GLU A 327 -13.14 -0.06 13.04
CA GLU A 327 -11.87 0.26 12.39
C GLU A 327 -11.73 1.78 12.19
N ASN A 328 -10.49 2.23 12.01
CA ASN A 328 -10.16 3.57 11.56
C ASN A 328 -9.49 3.52 10.20
N THR A 329 -10.16 4.00 9.16
CA THR A 329 -9.61 4.11 7.81
C THR A 329 -9.11 5.52 7.47
N ASP A 330 -9.37 6.52 8.32
CA ASP A 330 -8.89 7.89 8.13
C ASP A 330 -7.35 7.91 8.02
N TRP A 331 -6.65 7.17 8.89
CA TRP A 331 -5.17 7.16 8.89
C TRP A 331 -4.60 6.54 7.61
N ILE A 332 -5.31 5.56 7.03
CA ILE A 332 -4.93 4.94 5.76
C ILE A 332 -5.07 5.95 4.64
N GLY A 333 -6.21 6.65 4.59
CA GLY A 333 -6.45 7.71 3.62
C GLY A 333 -5.37 8.80 3.69
N ILE A 334 -5.06 9.26 4.90
CA ILE A 334 -4.02 10.28 5.14
C ILE A 334 -2.65 9.79 4.67
N VAL A 335 -2.25 8.57 5.06
CA VAL A 335 -0.96 7.98 4.64
C VAL A 335 -0.87 7.82 3.12
N SER A 336 -1.96 7.38 2.48
CA SER A 336 -2.04 7.26 1.02
C SER A 336 -1.88 8.61 0.33
N CYS A 337 -2.56 9.65 0.81
CA CYS A 337 -2.39 11.02 0.31
C CYS A 337 -0.94 11.49 0.47
N ILE A 338 -0.34 11.36 1.65
CA ILE A 338 1.05 11.77 1.91
C ILE A 338 2.02 11.06 0.96
N LYS A 339 1.92 9.73 0.84
CA LYS A 339 2.83 8.93 0.00
C LYS A 339 2.77 9.29 -1.48
N ARG A 340 1.60 9.68 -1.99
CA ARG A 340 1.44 10.06 -3.39
C ARG A 340 1.83 11.51 -3.67
N SER A 341 1.66 12.39 -2.69
CA SER A 341 1.84 13.83 -2.87
C SER A 341 3.22 14.32 -2.44
N LEU A 342 3.96 13.56 -1.61
CA LEU A 342 5.35 13.89 -1.29
C LEU A 342 6.27 13.60 -2.47
N SER A 343 7.04 14.61 -2.86
CA SER A 343 8.10 14.46 -3.85
C SER A 343 9.22 13.55 -3.32
N PRO A 344 9.99 12.87 -4.20
CA PRO A 344 11.08 11.98 -3.79
C PRO A 344 12.10 12.64 -2.86
N ILE A 345 12.39 13.94 -3.05
CA ILE A 345 13.30 14.71 -2.20
C ILE A 345 12.76 14.93 -0.78
N ASN A 346 11.44 14.86 -0.60
CA ASN A 346 10.76 14.94 0.69
C ASN A 346 10.37 13.55 1.24
N THR A 347 11.04 12.48 0.80
CA THR A 347 10.89 11.16 1.42
C THR A 347 11.08 11.27 2.94
N VAL A 348 10.25 10.58 3.71
CA VAL A 348 10.25 10.70 5.18
C VAL A 348 11.59 10.25 5.76
N THR A 349 12.22 11.15 6.52
CA THR A 349 13.49 10.94 7.23
C THR A 349 13.35 11.40 8.69
N LEU A 350 14.41 11.21 9.50
CA LEU A 350 14.45 11.73 10.87
C LEU A 350 14.38 13.27 10.96
N LYS A 351 14.66 13.97 9.87
CA LYS A 351 14.55 15.44 9.76
C LYS A 351 13.19 15.89 9.23
N THR A 352 12.28 14.96 8.95
CA THR A 352 10.92 15.29 8.55
C THR A 352 10.13 15.72 9.77
N SER A 353 9.52 16.90 9.67
CA SER A 353 8.59 17.42 10.66
C SER A 353 7.22 17.65 10.03
N ALA A 354 6.18 17.59 10.86
CA ALA A 354 4.80 17.77 10.44
C ALA A 354 4.05 18.71 11.37
N LEU A 355 3.07 19.45 10.85
CA LEU A 355 2.11 20.25 11.63
C LEU A 355 0.71 19.65 11.49
N VAL A 356 0.07 19.36 12.62
CA VAL A 356 -1.33 18.91 12.69
C VAL A 356 -2.17 20.00 13.35
N ILE A 357 -3.21 20.45 12.66
CA ILE A 357 -4.13 21.50 13.11
C ILE A 357 -5.47 20.87 13.47
N GLY A 358 -5.84 20.95 14.75
CA GLY A 358 -7.02 20.30 15.33
C GLY A 358 -6.66 19.24 16.36
N ALA A 359 -7.68 18.78 17.10
CA ALA A 359 -7.53 17.73 18.13
C ALA A 359 -8.70 16.72 18.14
N GLY A 360 -9.39 16.58 17.00
CA GLY A 360 -10.50 15.63 16.82
C GLY A 360 -10.07 14.22 16.39
N GLY A 361 -11.04 13.38 16.03
CA GLY A 361 -10.77 12.00 15.57
C GLY A 361 -9.85 11.94 14.34
N VAL A 362 -10.02 12.86 13.38
CA VAL A 362 -9.16 12.95 12.20
C VAL A 362 -7.74 13.40 12.57
N ALA A 363 -7.57 14.31 13.53
CA ALA A 363 -6.25 14.73 14.02
C ALA A 363 -5.51 13.58 14.70
N ARG A 364 -6.23 12.72 15.45
CA ARG A 364 -5.68 11.49 16.03
C ARG A 364 -5.20 10.53 14.93
N ALA A 365 -6.02 10.30 13.92
CA ALA A 365 -5.66 9.45 12.77
C ALA A 365 -4.45 10.02 11.99
N ALA A 366 -4.38 11.35 11.85
CA ALA A 366 -3.26 12.04 11.22
C ALA A 366 -1.94 11.81 11.95
N ILE A 367 -1.92 12.02 13.27
CA ILE A 367 -0.72 11.79 14.09
C ILE A 367 -0.30 10.31 14.02
N TYR A 368 -1.26 9.40 14.13
CA TYR A 368 -0.98 7.98 14.01
C TYR A 368 -0.36 7.62 12.64
N GLY A 369 -0.93 8.13 11.55
CA GLY A 369 -0.39 7.94 10.21
C GLY A 369 1.02 8.51 10.04
N LEU A 370 1.29 9.68 10.62
CA LEU A 370 2.63 10.30 10.62
C LEU A 370 3.66 9.45 11.37
N LEU A 371 3.30 8.91 12.53
CA LEU A 371 4.16 7.99 13.29
C LEU A 371 4.47 6.71 12.49
N HIS A 372 3.47 6.15 11.80
CA HIS A 372 3.64 4.98 10.92
C HIS A 372 4.53 5.25 9.71
N LEU A 373 4.52 6.48 9.21
CA LEU A 373 5.45 6.93 8.16
C LEU A 373 6.87 7.16 8.68
N GLY A 374 7.08 7.20 10.00
CA GLY A 374 8.37 7.44 10.64
C GLY A 374 8.68 8.91 10.89
N VAL A 375 7.68 9.79 10.89
CA VAL A 375 7.84 11.20 11.27
C VAL A 375 8.08 11.30 12.77
N THR A 376 9.19 11.93 13.17
CA THR A 376 9.61 12.01 14.57
C THR A 376 9.34 13.36 15.21
N THR A 377 9.17 14.44 14.45
CA THR A 377 8.83 15.77 14.99
C THR A 377 7.43 16.18 14.55
N ILE A 378 6.49 16.28 15.49
CA ILE A 378 5.09 16.62 15.21
C ILE A 378 4.68 17.85 16.02
N PHE A 379 4.35 18.93 15.32
CA PHE A 379 3.73 20.12 15.90
C PHE A 379 2.22 19.94 15.95
N ILE A 380 1.60 20.31 17.08
CA ILE A 380 0.16 20.22 17.27
C ILE A 380 -0.38 21.60 17.62
N TYR A 381 -1.33 22.08 16.83
CA TYR A 381 -2.08 23.29 17.14
C TYR A 381 -3.56 22.96 17.34
N ASN A 382 -4.17 23.49 18.38
CA ASN A 382 -5.63 23.45 18.56
C ASN A 382 -6.09 24.68 19.34
N ARG A 383 -7.28 25.21 19.03
CA ARG A 383 -7.84 26.41 19.69
C ARG A 383 -7.82 26.31 21.22
N THR A 384 -8.13 25.13 21.75
CA THR A 384 -7.99 24.82 23.18
C THR A 384 -6.70 24.06 23.42
N VAL A 385 -5.70 24.72 24.02
CA VAL A 385 -4.36 24.15 24.26
C VAL A 385 -4.44 22.83 25.03
N GLY A 386 -5.27 22.74 26.07
CA GLY A 386 -5.43 21.51 26.86
C GLY A 386 -5.83 20.28 26.04
N LYS A 387 -6.59 20.44 24.93
CA LYS A 387 -6.91 19.32 24.03
C LYS A 387 -5.69 18.86 23.24
N ALA A 388 -4.80 19.78 22.83
CA ALA A 388 -3.54 19.43 22.18
C ALA A 388 -2.58 18.74 23.17
N GLU A 389 -2.55 19.17 24.43
CA GLU A 389 -1.75 18.54 25.50
C GLU A 389 -2.20 17.10 25.78
N ILE A 390 -3.52 16.86 25.83
CA ILE A 390 -4.07 15.50 25.96
C ILE A 390 -3.66 14.64 24.75
N LEU A 391 -3.75 15.20 23.55
CA LEU A 391 -3.41 14.51 22.31
C LEU A 391 -1.92 14.12 22.26
N ALA A 392 -1.02 15.06 22.60
CA ALA A 392 0.41 14.81 22.66
C ALA A 392 0.76 13.71 23.68
N ARG A 393 0.18 13.77 24.89
CA ARG A 393 0.40 12.75 25.93
C ARG A 393 -0.07 11.36 25.50
N HIS A 394 -1.22 11.28 24.83
CA HIS A 394 -1.74 10.01 24.28
C HIS A 394 -0.74 9.36 23.31
N PHE A 395 -0.18 10.15 22.39
CA PHE A 395 0.72 9.61 21.36
C PHE A 395 2.18 9.45 21.80
N ASN A 396 2.65 10.11 22.85
CA ASN A 396 3.95 9.81 23.47
C ASN A 396 4.06 8.32 23.81
N HIS A 397 3.05 7.78 24.51
CA HIS A 397 3.04 6.37 24.91
C HIS A 397 2.97 5.41 23.73
N ILE A 398 2.24 5.78 22.66
CA ILE A 398 2.13 4.96 21.45
C ILE A 398 3.43 4.96 20.64
N ALA A 399 4.10 6.12 20.54
CA ALA A 399 5.37 6.25 19.84
C ALA A 399 6.45 5.36 20.46
N GLU A 400 6.50 5.25 21.79
CA GLU A 400 7.39 4.32 22.50
C GLU A 400 7.14 2.86 22.07
N ARG A 401 5.88 2.41 22.11
CA ARG A 401 5.49 1.04 21.72
C ARG A 401 5.76 0.74 20.24
N LEU A 402 5.49 1.69 19.34
CA LEU A 402 5.78 1.55 17.91
C LEU A 402 7.30 1.52 17.66
N GLY A 403 8.06 2.32 18.40
CA GLY A 403 9.52 2.32 18.37
C GLY A 403 10.12 0.96 18.74
N GLU A 404 9.61 0.30 19.79
CA GLU A 404 10.02 -1.05 20.17
C GLU A 404 9.71 -2.10 19.10
N LYS A 405 8.50 -2.05 18.51
CA LYS A 405 8.09 -3.00 17.46
C LYS A 405 8.94 -2.85 16.20
N LEU A 406 9.22 -1.62 15.77
CA LEU A 406 10.08 -1.36 14.61
C LEU A 406 11.55 -1.77 14.84
N ARG A 407 12.08 -1.61 16.07
CA ARG A 407 13.41 -2.10 16.47
C ARG A 407 13.51 -3.64 16.38
N SER A 408 12.43 -4.36 16.64
CA SER A 408 12.42 -5.83 16.57
C SER A 408 12.47 -6.38 15.14
N THR A 409 11.96 -5.62 14.15
CA THR A 409 11.83 -6.05 12.75
C THR A 409 12.97 -5.62 11.83
N ASP A 410 13.71 -4.54 12.15
CA ASP A 410 14.77 -3.99 11.30
C ASP A 410 16.12 -3.94 12.05
N ARG A 411 16.83 -5.09 12.07
CA ARG A 411 18.12 -5.26 12.79
C ARG A 411 19.33 -4.64 12.07
N MET A 412 19.16 -3.95 10.93
CA MET A 412 20.26 -3.48 10.09
C MET A 412 20.54 -1.97 10.12
N ARG A 413 19.81 -1.17 10.92
CA ARG A 413 20.13 0.26 11.11
C ARG A 413 20.71 0.53 12.50
N PRO A 414 21.66 1.48 12.64
CA PRO A 414 22.18 1.87 13.95
C PRO A 414 21.03 2.32 14.86
N THR A 415 21.12 1.91 16.11
CA THR A 415 20.24 2.25 17.24
C THR A 415 20.40 3.72 17.63
N GLU A 416 19.96 4.64 16.77
CA GLU A 416 19.62 5.98 17.25
C GLU A 416 18.23 5.89 17.90
N GLU A 417 18.14 6.32 19.15
CA GLU A 417 16.87 6.39 19.87
C GLU A 417 15.90 7.29 19.10
N ARG A 418 14.96 6.66 18.39
CA ARG A 418 13.86 7.37 17.74
C ARG A 418 12.87 7.83 18.80
N HIS A 419 13.19 8.93 19.48
CA HIS A 419 12.23 9.61 20.33
C HIS A 419 11.35 10.50 19.46
N CYS A 420 10.03 10.30 19.51
CA CYS A 420 9.11 11.20 18.84
C CYS A 420 8.90 12.43 19.72
N ARG A 421 9.11 13.61 19.17
CA ARG A 421 8.92 14.89 19.85
C ARG A 421 7.60 15.51 19.39
N PHE A 422 6.71 15.74 20.35
CA PHE A 422 5.47 16.48 20.15
C PHE A 422 5.61 17.89 20.73
N THR A 423 5.39 18.91 19.89
CA THR A 423 5.49 20.32 20.29
C THR A 423 4.15 21.00 20.14
N ILE A 424 3.67 21.62 21.22
CA ILE A 424 2.36 22.28 21.24
C ILE A 424 2.52 23.74 20.83
N ILE A 425 1.84 24.10 19.74
CA ILE A 425 1.83 25.46 19.23
C ILE A 425 0.68 26.21 19.88
N ARG A 426 1.00 27.30 20.59
CA ARG A 426 0.01 28.14 21.27
C ARG A 426 -0.65 29.16 20.34
N SER A 427 0.07 29.60 19.31
CA SER A 427 -0.39 30.55 18.29
C SER A 427 0.26 30.19 16.97
N LEU A 428 -0.54 30.07 15.90
CA LEU A 428 -0.03 29.88 14.54
C LEU A 428 0.63 31.14 13.98
N ASN A 429 0.23 32.32 14.48
CA ASN A 429 0.67 33.63 13.99
C ASN A 429 2.01 34.08 14.57
N ASN A 430 2.40 33.53 15.71
CA ASN A 430 3.69 33.84 16.31
C ASN A 430 4.76 33.06 15.55
N ALA A 431 5.86 33.74 15.19
CA ALA A 431 6.97 33.11 14.50
C ALA A 431 7.57 32.01 15.39
N TYR A 432 7.33 30.74 15.02
CA TYR A 432 8.13 29.64 15.53
C TYR A 432 9.50 29.72 14.87
N THR A 433 10.57 29.81 15.66
CA THR A 433 11.93 29.84 15.12
C THR A 433 12.35 28.42 14.80
N PHE A 434 12.53 28.14 13.51
CA PHE A 434 13.14 26.90 13.04
C PHE A 434 14.66 27.06 13.03
N ASP A 435 15.38 26.00 13.37
CA ASP A 435 16.84 25.97 13.44
C ASP A 435 17.39 24.68 12.82
N ASN A 436 18.69 24.42 12.99
CA ASN A 436 19.35 23.24 12.43
C ASN A 436 18.87 21.91 13.05
N GLU A 437 18.29 21.94 14.24
CA GLU A 437 17.75 20.77 14.96
C GLU A 437 16.25 20.59 14.70
N VAL A 438 15.52 21.70 14.48
CA VAL A 438 14.08 21.73 14.28
C VAL A 438 13.75 22.32 12.92
N CYS A 439 13.67 21.43 11.95
CA CYS A 439 13.27 21.75 10.59
C CYS A 439 11.83 22.29 10.48
N PRO A 440 11.55 23.24 9.56
CA PRO A 440 10.18 23.58 9.15
C PRO A 440 9.43 22.35 8.63
N PRO A 441 8.10 22.27 8.84
CA PRO A 441 7.34 21.11 8.41
C PRO A 441 7.37 20.94 6.89
N SER A 442 7.46 19.69 6.44
CA SER A 442 7.25 19.31 5.04
C SER A 442 5.89 18.64 4.83
N ILE A 443 5.12 18.47 5.92
CA ILE A 443 3.76 17.92 5.93
C ILE A 443 2.91 18.80 6.83
N ILE A 444 1.81 19.34 6.31
CA ILE A 444 0.82 20.09 7.11
C ILE A 444 -0.54 19.43 6.90
N ILE A 445 -1.24 19.11 7.99
CA ILE A 445 -2.55 18.46 7.95
C ILE A 445 -3.54 19.33 8.72
N ASN A 446 -4.52 19.86 8.00
CA ASN A 446 -5.63 20.60 8.59
C ASN A 446 -6.80 19.66 8.89
N ALA A 447 -6.91 19.26 10.15
CA ALA A 447 -7.91 18.33 10.66
C ALA A 447 -9.11 19.02 11.33
N LEU A 448 -9.39 20.28 10.94
CA LEU A 448 -10.57 21.00 11.38
C LEU A 448 -11.82 20.56 10.57
N PRO A 449 -12.99 20.42 11.22
CA PRO A 449 -14.20 19.97 10.54
C PRO A 449 -14.79 21.04 9.60
N ASP A 450 -15.59 20.58 8.63
CA ASP A 450 -16.59 21.41 7.95
C ASP A 450 -17.61 21.91 9.00
N GLY A 451 -17.79 23.22 9.15
CA GLY A 451 -18.79 23.81 10.05
C GLY A 451 -20.19 23.81 9.43
N GLU A 452 -21.22 24.13 10.23
CA GLU A 452 -22.63 24.08 9.81
C GLU A 452 -23.00 25.11 8.74
N LYS A 453 -22.39 26.30 8.76
CA LYS A 453 -22.66 27.39 7.79
C LYS A 453 -21.48 27.69 6.88
N GLU A 454 -20.26 27.66 7.44
CA GLU A 454 -19.00 27.70 6.69
C GLU A 454 -17.96 26.79 7.37
N PRO A 455 -17.00 26.23 6.61
CA PRO A 455 -15.90 25.47 7.18
C PRO A 455 -15.13 26.32 8.19
N VAL A 456 -14.89 25.85 9.42
CA VAL A 456 -14.02 26.59 10.37
C VAL A 456 -12.64 26.82 9.76
N SER A 457 -12.22 25.89 8.90
CA SER A 457 -11.01 25.95 8.09
C SER A 457 -10.98 27.09 7.05
N SER A 458 -12.12 27.64 6.58
CA SER A 458 -12.12 28.73 5.57
C SER A 458 -11.45 30.01 6.08
N THR A 459 -11.44 30.21 7.40
CA THR A 459 -10.84 31.36 8.10
C THR A 459 -9.38 31.15 8.50
N LEU A 460 -8.84 29.95 8.30
CA LEU A 460 -7.47 29.63 8.68
C LEU A 460 -6.49 30.25 7.67
N ASP A 461 -5.69 31.20 8.14
CA ASP A 461 -4.55 31.73 7.40
C ASP A 461 -3.25 31.35 8.13
N LEU A 462 -2.35 30.67 7.42
CA LEU A 462 -1.07 30.23 7.96
C LEU A 462 0.03 31.19 7.50
N PRO A 463 0.87 31.71 8.42
CA PRO A 463 2.05 32.49 8.05
C PRO A 463 3.00 31.72 7.13
N LEU A 464 3.69 32.43 6.24
CA LEU A 464 4.68 31.86 5.30
C LEU A 464 5.83 31.12 5.99
N SER A 465 6.12 31.44 7.25
CA SER A 465 7.14 30.74 8.04
C SER A 465 6.84 29.24 8.16
N TRP A 466 5.57 28.84 8.22
CA TRP A 466 5.18 27.42 8.22
C TRP A 466 5.44 26.71 6.89
N PHE A 467 5.58 27.48 5.80
CA PHE A 467 5.85 26.97 4.46
C PHE A 467 7.32 27.14 4.04
N SER A 468 8.20 27.52 4.96
CA SER A 468 9.60 27.88 4.70
C SER A 468 10.51 26.70 4.32
N ARG A 469 9.98 25.47 4.20
CA ARG A 469 10.74 24.29 3.77
C ARG A 469 11.20 24.49 2.31
N PRO A 470 12.52 24.57 2.02
CA PRO A 470 13.00 24.91 0.68
C PRO A 470 12.61 23.90 -0.39
N THR A 471 12.53 22.62 -0.01
CA THR A 471 12.11 21.51 -0.87
C THR A 471 10.59 21.42 -1.05
N GLY A 472 9.83 22.35 -0.47
CA GLY A 472 8.38 22.32 -0.43
C GLY A 472 7.85 21.24 0.53
N GLY A 473 6.59 20.87 0.32
CA GLY A 473 5.89 19.92 1.19
C GLY A 473 4.51 19.57 0.68
N VAL A 474 3.75 18.87 1.52
CA VAL A 474 2.35 18.56 1.25
C VAL A 474 1.46 19.25 2.29
N TYR A 475 0.40 19.90 1.81
CA TYR A 475 -0.69 20.38 2.65
C TYR A 475 -1.94 19.54 2.38
N ILE A 476 -2.50 18.94 3.42
CA ILE A 476 -3.71 18.11 3.34
C ILE A 476 -4.85 18.82 4.04
N GLU A 477 -5.90 19.12 3.28
CA GLU A 477 -7.17 19.59 3.80
C GLU A 477 -8.08 18.39 4.08
N THR A 478 -8.75 18.37 5.24
CA THR A 478 -9.68 17.29 5.57
C THR A 478 -11.14 17.67 5.31
N ALA A 479 -11.43 18.97 5.35
CA ALA A 479 -12.72 19.53 5.01
C ALA A 479 -12.91 19.57 3.49
N TYR A 480 -14.05 19.07 3.00
CA TYR A 480 -14.30 18.91 1.56
C TYR A 480 -15.39 19.82 1.01
N LYS A 481 -16.11 20.55 1.88
CA LYS A 481 -17.05 21.60 1.46
C LYS A 481 -16.35 22.93 1.16
N ILE A 482 -15.04 23.00 1.37
CA ILE A 482 -14.24 24.20 1.12
C ILE A 482 -14.01 24.37 -0.38
N HIS A 483 -14.49 25.49 -0.90
CA HIS A 483 -14.16 25.95 -2.24
C HIS A 483 -13.41 27.28 -2.14
N ASN A 484 -12.26 27.40 -2.80
CA ASN A 484 -11.56 28.66 -3.03
C ASN A 484 -11.11 29.42 -1.77
N SER A 485 -10.68 28.72 -0.71
CA SER A 485 -10.12 29.40 0.47
C SER A 485 -8.89 30.22 0.10
N VAL A 486 -8.62 31.27 0.88
CA VAL A 486 -7.42 32.11 0.69
C VAL A 486 -6.16 31.25 0.72
N LEU A 487 -6.08 30.31 1.66
CA LEU A 487 -4.96 29.40 1.80
C LEU A 487 -4.81 28.44 0.61
N GLN A 488 -5.92 27.91 0.08
CA GLN A 488 -5.89 27.09 -1.14
C GLN A 488 -5.34 27.90 -2.33
N LYS A 489 -5.83 29.13 -2.54
CA LYS A 489 -5.34 30.00 -3.63
C LYS A 489 -3.86 30.31 -3.49
N ARG A 490 -3.38 30.55 -2.25
CA ARG A 490 -1.96 30.77 -1.96
C ARG A 490 -1.11 29.53 -2.24
N LEU A 491 -1.57 28.35 -1.83
CA LEU A 491 -0.90 27.07 -2.11
C LEU A 491 -0.84 26.74 -3.61
N CYS A 492 -1.83 27.16 -4.38
CA CYS A 492 -1.83 27.03 -5.84
C CYS A 492 -1.10 28.18 -6.57
N SER A 493 -0.54 29.15 -5.84
CA SER A 493 0.17 30.29 -6.41
C SER A 493 1.68 29.99 -6.58
N ILE A 494 2.37 30.82 -7.36
CA ILE A 494 3.83 30.74 -7.55
C ILE A 494 4.58 30.87 -6.21
N GLU A 495 4.04 31.64 -5.25
CA GLU A 495 4.66 31.86 -3.94
C GLU A 495 4.92 30.57 -3.16
N LEU A 496 4.02 29.59 -3.29
CA LEU A 496 4.11 28.27 -2.66
C LEU A 496 4.18 27.15 -3.70
N GLY A 497 4.68 27.42 -4.92
CA GLY A 497 4.62 26.48 -6.05
C GLY A 497 5.32 25.13 -5.84
N ASN A 498 6.16 25.00 -4.80
CA ASN A 498 6.79 23.73 -4.41
C ASN A 498 5.93 22.90 -3.43
N TRP A 499 4.79 23.42 -2.99
CA TRP A 499 3.86 22.74 -2.09
C TRP A 499 2.71 22.08 -2.87
N VAL A 500 2.40 20.84 -2.50
CA VAL A 500 1.28 20.09 -3.09
C VAL A 500 0.06 20.22 -2.19
N TYR A 501 -1.02 20.79 -2.73
CA TYR A 501 -2.31 20.84 -2.06
C TYR A 501 -3.12 19.58 -2.35
N VAL A 502 -3.51 18.87 -1.29
CA VAL A 502 -4.43 17.72 -1.35
C VAL A 502 -5.80 18.16 -0.85
N ALA A 503 -6.79 18.11 -1.74
CA ALA A 503 -8.16 18.51 -1.42
C ALA A 503 -8.86 17.49 -0.51
N GLY A 504 -9.76 17.97 0.34
CA GLY A 504 -10.55 17.10 1.23
C GLY A 504 -11.36 16.04 0.50
N LYS A 505 -11.84 16.31 -0.73
CA LYS A 505 -12.50 15.29 -1.57
C LYS A 505 -11.58 14.13 -1.91
N GLU A 506 -10.31 14.38 -2.16
CA GLU A 506 -9.34 13.32 -2.44
C GLU A 506 -9.14 12.47 -1.18
N LEU A 507 -8.89 13.10 -0.02
CA LEU A 507 -8.78 12.37 1.24
C LEU A 507 -10.03 11.56 1.55
N PHE A 508 -11.21 12.12 1.27
CA PHE A 508 -12.50 11.46 1.47
C PHE A 508 -12.62 10.17 0.64
N VAL A 509 -12.17 10.18 -0.61
CA VAL A 509 -12.15 8.95 -1.43
C VAL A 509 -11.14 7.96 -0.85
N GLU A 510 -9.93 8.41 -0.51
CA GLU A 510 -8.86 7.53 -0.03
C GLU A 510 -9.17 6.82 1.28
N GLN A 511 -9.90 7.47 2.19
CA GLN A 511 -10.39 6.79 3.41
C GLN A 511 -11.57 5.84 3.12
N GLY A 512 -12.31 6.06 2.03
CA GLY A 512 -13.47 5.26 1.64
C GLY A 512 -13.11 3.98 0.89
N LEU A 513 -11.95 3.93 0.21
CA LEU A 513 -11.44 2.71 -0.44
C LEU A 513 -11.36 1.52 0.54
N PRO A 514 -10.64 1.61 1.67
CA PRO A 514 -10.60 0.52 2.64
C PRO A 514 -11.95 0.27 3.33
N GLN A 515 -12.89 1.22 3.34
CA GLN A 515 -14.24 0.97 3.85
C GLN A 515 -14.99 0.00 2.94
N ILE A 516 -14.96 0.24 1.62
CA ILE A 516 -15.53 -0.69 0.63
C ILE A 516 -14.87 -2.05 0.73
N GLU A 517 -13.54 -2.11 0.81
CA GLU A 517 -12.80 -3.37 0.94
C GLU A 517 -13.20 -4.15 2.19
N LEU A 518 -13.32 -3.47 3.33
CA LEU A 518 -13.69 -4.07 4.60
C LEU A 518 -15.15 -4.56 4.61
N TRP A 519 -16.06 -3.80 4.01
CA TRP A 519 -17.49 -4.12 3.98
C TRP A 519 -17.84 -5.22 2.98
N THR A 520 -17.12 -5.29 1.87
CA THR A 520 -17.48 -6.18 0.75
C THR A 520 -16.53 -7.36 0.59
N GLY A 521 -15.32 -7.28 1.14
CA GLY A 521 -14.23 -8.22 0.83
C GLY A 521 -13.66 -8.04 -0.59
N MET A 522 -14.01 -6.96 -1.29
CA MET A 522 -13.67 -6.73 -2.70
C MET A 522 -12.82 -5.48 -2.85
N LEU A 523 -11.86 -5.51 -3.78
CA LEU A 523 -11.02 -4.34 -4.08
C LEU A 523 -11.89 -3.15 -4.54
N ALA A 524 -11.69 -2.00 -3.90
CA ALA A 524 -12.47 -0.81 -4.17
C ALA A 524 -12.16 -0.25 -5.58
N PRO A 525 -13.19 0.09 -6.38
CA PRO A 525 -13.00 0.66 -7.72
C PRO A 525 -12.58 2.13 -7.63
N ARG A 526 -11.29 2.36 -7.30
CA ARG A 526 -10.76 3.69 -6.97
C ARG A 526 -11.08 4.77 -8.00
N ARG A 527 -10.90 4.46 -9.29
CA ARG A 527 -11.17 5.41 -10.38
C ARG A 527 -12.64 5.85 -10.39
N ILE A 528 -13.56 4.91 -10.31
CA ILE A 528 -15.01 5.17 -10.30
C ILE A 528 -15.40 6.01 -9.07
N MET A 529 -14.83 5.69 -7.91
CA MET A 529 -15.06 6.46 -6.69
C MET A 529 -14.55 7.91 -6.78
N ARG A 530 -13.46 8.15 -7.52
CA ARG A 530 -12.92 9.50 -7.78
C ARG A 530 -13.76 10.26 -8.82
N GLU A 531 -14.19 9.60 -9.88
CA GLU A 531 -15.09 10.15 -10.90
C GLU A 531 -16.43 10.59 -10.27
N ALA A 532 -16.96 9.81 -9.32
CA ALA A 532 -18.21 10.11 -8.60
C ALA A 532 -18.19 11.44 -7.82
N VAL A 533 -17.02 12.01 -7.57
CA VAL A 533 -16.86 13.32 -6.88
C VAL A 533 -16.18 14.39 -7.75
N GLY A 534 -15.99 14.09 -9.04
CA GLY A 534 -15.40 14.99 -10.03
C GLY A 534 -13.90 15.23 -9.83
N LEU A 535 -13.15 14.25 -9.31
CA LEU A 535 -11.69 14.34 -9.19
C LEU A 535 -10.96 13.89 -10.47
N ASP A 536 -11.52 12.91 -11.16
CA ASP A 536 -11.07 12.45 -12.46
C ASP A 536 -12.27 12.61 -13.41
N THR A 537 -12.10 13.32 -14.52
CA THR A 537 -13.15 13.55 -15.55
C THR A 537 -12.60 13.23 -16.92
#